data_AF-A0A095TM83-F1
#
_entry.id   AF-A0A095TM83-F1
#
_cell.length_a   1.000
_cell.length_b   1.000
_cell.length_c   1.000
_cell.angle_alpha   90.00
_cell.angle_beta   90.00
_cell.angle_gamma   90.00
#
_symmetry.space_group_name_H-M   'P 1'
#
loop_
_entity.id
_entity.type
_entity.pdbx_description
1 polymer ?
#
loop_
_entity_poly.entity_id
_entity_poly.type
_entity_poly.pdbx_seq_one_letter_code
_entity_poly.pdbx_strand_id
1 'polypeptide(L)'
;MKKPVRVLFTALLPLALAACDTSEAPEPETHAEAPIETGIIVTDWQQQSLEQFEQAAAHWQQALVNLEQNKDEKNLAALRQSLADWYHRFTEQAPLLNARACQLKQQAILARMDTWPLYPGYIDSMPEWPESGLISDPYLELNRKNLRIQHGATDSAEASLGFAAMLVVLNGTSETAKPLAFFQEEAQQAPRRLTYLKLAGEQILADYRTFATEVSLVSSDLDCALSAMLERRQQLISSTDNDSELVIPNTIRKTLSDIQLNALQNLPESVVSAWEDVQPGIMEAITSSKNKGWKPIEEWQGRTSE
;
A
#
# COMPACT_ATOMS: atom_id res chain seq x y z
N MET A 1 -15.19 -50.22 64.24
CA MET A 1 -14.82 -51.45 64.99
C MET A 1 -13.92 -52.32 64.13
N LYS A 2 -12.78 -52.74 64.69
CA LYS A 2 -11.96 -53.93 64.39
C LYS A 2 -11.45 -54.15 62.93
N LYS A 3 -10.13 -53.95 62.77
CA LYS A 3 -9.20 -54.74 61.89
C LYS A 3 -9.38 -56.27 62.19
N PRO A 4 -8.80 -57.28 61.46
CA PRO A 4 -7.55 -57.22 60.66
C PRO A 4 -7.33 -58.30 59.52
N VAL A 5 -6.15 -58.26 58.84
CA VAL A 5 -5.21 -59.40 58.56
C VAL A 5 -5.64 -60.53 57.59
N ARG A 6 -4.85 -61.19 56.73
CA ARG A 6 -3.40 -61.43 56.46
C ARG A 6 -3.31 -61.98 55.01
N VAL A 7 -2.41 -61.48 54.15
CA VAL A 7 -1.15 -62.12 53.71
C VAL A 7 -1.23 -63.61 53.33
N LEU A 8 -0.93 -63.94 52.06
CA LEU A 8 0.01 -65.01 51.75
C LEU A 8 0.78 -64.73 50.45
N PHE A 9 2.05 -65.13 50.49
CA PHE A 9 3.18 -64.78 49.65
C PHE A 9 3.41 -65.84 48.54
N THR A 10 4.12 -65.43 47.47
CA THR A 10 4.97 -66.24 46.57
C THR A 10 4.26 -67.27 45.65
N ALA A 11 4.66 -67.49 44.39
CA ALA A 11 5.93 -67.31 43.72
C ALA A 11 5.78 -67.36 42.17
N LEU A 12 6.91 -67.10 41.51
CA LEU A 12 7.32 -67.50 40.15
C LEU A 12 7.05 -66.54 39.00
N LEU A 13 8.03 -65.66 38.80
CA LEU A 13 8.51 -65.23 37.48
C LEU A 13 9.22 -66.42 36.80
N PRO A 14 9.06 -66.57 35.47
CA PRO A 14 10.24 -66.38 34.64
C PRO A 14 9.97 -65.56 33.37
N LEU A 15 11.04 -64.91 32.92
CA LEU A 15 11.19 -64.18 31.66
C LEU A 15 10.84 -65.05 30.44
N ALA A 16 10.23 -64.45 29.42
CA ALA A 16 10.95 -63.99 28.22
C ALA A 16 10.03 -63.81 26.99
N LEU A 17 10.14 -62.61 26.42
CA LEU A 17 10.20 -62.29 24.98
C LEU A 17 8.93 -62.31 24.11
N ALA A 18 8.89 -61.25 23.29
CA ALA A 18 8.12 -61.04 22.06
C ALA A 18 6.64 -60.64 22.21
N ALA A 19 6.42 -59.42 22.69
CA ALA A 19 5.33 -58.59 22.15
C ALA A 19 5.96 -57.61 21.15
N CYS A 20 5.76 -57.87 19.87
CA CYS A 20 6.03 -56.93 18.79
C CYS A 20 5.09 -55.74 18.96
N ASP A 21 5.67 -54.61 19.33
CA ASP A 21 5.05 -53.30 19.24
C ASP A 21 5.09 -52.90 17.75
N THR A 22 3.98 -53.06 17.03
CA THR A 22 3.81 -52.48 15.69
C THR A 22 3.49 -51.00 15.86
N SER A 23 4.51 -50.22 16.22
CA SER A 23 4.50 -48.78 16.01
C SER A 23 5.06 -48.54 14.63
N GLU A 24 4.17 -48.52 13.63
CA GLU A 24 4.50 -48.05 12.29
C GLU A 24 4.94 -46.58 12.42
N ALA A 25 6.20 -46.30 12.09
CA ALA A 25 6.70 -44.95 12.02
C ALA A 25 5.87 -44.18 10.98
N PRO A 26 5.48 -42.91 11.21
CA PRO A 26 4.84 -42.13 10.17
C PRO A 26 5.82 -42.06 9.00
N GLU A 27 5.37 -42.45 7.80
CA GLU A 27 6.11 -42.19 6.58
C GLU A 27 6.43 -40.69 6.52
N PRO A 28 7.68 -40.31 6.17
CA PRO A 28 7.99 -38.91 5.95
C PRO A 28 7.06 -38.39 4.85
N GLU A 29 6.21 -37.43 5.20
CA GLU A 29 5.44 -36.69 4.21
C GLU A 29 6.42 -36.19 3.16
N THR A 30 6.30 -36.74 1.96
CA THR A 30 7.03 -36.24 0.80
C THR A 30 6.39 -34.90 0.49
N HIS A 31 6.90 -33.83 1.10
CA HIS A 31 6.59 -32.47 0.65
C HIS A 31 6.99 -32.42 -0.81
N ALA A 32 6.01 -32.50 -1.70
CA ALA A 32 6.21 -32.17 -3.10
C ALA A 32 6.79 -30.76 -3.12
N GLU A 33 8.06 -30.63 -3.54
CA GLU A 33 8.64 -29.33 -3.86
C GLU A 33 7.68 -28.66 -4.84
N ALA A 34 7.16 -27.49 -4.46
CA ALA A 34 6.33 -26.69 -5.34
C ALA A 34 7.09 -26.48 -6.67
N PRO A 35 6.42 -26.55 -7.83
CA PRO A 35 7.06 -26.28 -9.10
C PRO A 35 7.83 -24.96 -9.03
N ILE A 36 9.08 -24.96 -9.46
CA ILE A 36 9.89 -23.75 -9.53
C ILE A 36 9.29 -22.87 -10.62
N GLU A 37 8.58 -21.80 -10.25
CA GLU A 37 8.09 -20.81 -11.22
C GLU A 37 9.28 -20.12 -11.90
N THR A 38 9.21 -19.99 -13.22
CA THR A 38 10.25 -19.31 -14.01
C THR A 38 10.26 -17.82 -13.66
N GLY A 39 11.44 -17.28 -13.34
CA GLY A 39 11.60 -15.87 -12.99
C GLY A 39 11.34 -14.93 -14.17
N ILE A 40 10.48 -13.95 -13.97
CA ILE A 40 10.21 -12.81 -14.86
C ILE A 40 11.20 -11.68 -14.52
N ILE A 41 12.08 -11.36 -15.47
CA ILE A 41 13.12 -10.34 -15.29
C ILE A 41 12.51 -8.95 -15.39
N VAL A 42 12.69 -8.14 -14.35
CA VAL A 42 12.14 -6.78 -14.24
C VAL A 42 13.16 -5.72 -13.81
N THR A 43 14.46 -6.04 -13.81
CA THR A 43 15.53 -5.14 -13.30
C THR A 43 15.48 -3.75 -13.94
N ASP A 44 15.45 -3.66 -15.28
CA ASP A 44 15.40 -2.36 -15.97
C ASP A 44 14.12 -1.58 -15.64
N TRP A 45 12.98 -2.29 -15.59
CA TRP A 45 11.70 -1.69 -15.20
C TRP A 45 11.72 -1.17 -13.76
N GLN A 46 12.34 -1.91 -12.85
CA GLN A 46 12.51 -1.54 -11.44
C GLN A 46 13.42 -0.33 -11.27
N GLN A 47 14.56 -0.31 -11.96
CA GLN A 47 15.52 0.79 -11.91
C GLN A 47 14.87 2.08 -12.44
N GLN A 48 14.31 2.04 -13.65
CA GLN A 48 13.65 3.20 -14.25
C GLN A 48 12.52 3.72 -13.36
N SER A 49 11.74 2.79 -12.78
CA SER A 49 10.66 3.13 -11.87
C SER A 49 11.12 3.86 -10.61
N LEU A 50 12.20 3.38 -10.00
CA LEU A 50 12.80 4.01 -8.82
C LEU A 50 13.31 5.41 -9.17
N GLU A 51 14.11 5.55 -10.23
CA GLU A 51 14.67 6.84 -10.66
C GLU A 51 13.59 7.89 -10.89
N GLN A 52 12.51 7.53 -11.61
CA GLN A 52 11.39 8.43 -11.88
C GLN A 52 10.63 8.83 -10.60
N PHE A 53 10.47 7.90 -9.63
CA PHE A 53 9.85 8.22 -8.35
C PHE A 53 10.68 9.22 -7.55
N GLU A 54 11.98 8.95 -7.45
CA GLU A 54 12.90 9.76 -6.66
C GLU A 54 13.05 11.15 -7.26
N GLN A 55 13.05 11.26 -8.60
CA GLN A 55 13.04 12.55 -9.28
C GLN A 55 11.78 13.35 -8.98
N ALA A 56 10.59 12.73 -9.05
CA ALA A 56 9.33 13.39 -8.72
C ALA A 56 9.29 13.82 -7.24
N ALA A 57 9.77 12.96 -6.33
CA ALA A 57 9.91 13.27 -4.91
C ALA A 57 10.86 14.46 -4.67
N ALA A 58 12.00 14.50 -5.36
CA ALA A 58 12.97 15.59 -5.26
C ALA A 58 12.40 16.93 -5.76
N HIS A 59 11.64 16.91 -6.85
CA HIS A 59 10.93 18.09 -7.34
C HIS A 59 9.92 18.63 -6.31
N TRP A 60 9.14 17.73 -5.68
CA TRP A 60 8.20 18.10 -4.63
C TRP A 60 8.90 18.65 -3.37
N GLN A 61 9.98 18.01 -2.92
CA GLN A 61 10.79 18.50 -1.79
C GLN A 61 11.38 19.89 -2.07
N GLN A 62 11.87 20.12 -3.28
CA GLN A 62 12.38 21.44 -3.68
C GLN A 62 11.26 22.49 -3.72
N ALA A 63 10.06 22.14 -4.20
CA ALA A 63 8.92 23.04 -4.18
C ALA A 63 8.51 23.41 -2.74
N LEU A 64 8.61 22.47 -1.79
CA LEU A 64 8.34 22.72 -0.37
C LEU A 64 9.37 23.70 0.21
N VAL A 65 10.66 23.50 -0.07
CA VAL A 65 11.72 24.42 0.35
C VAL A 65 11.50 25.82 -0.23
N ASN A 66 11.10 25.92 -1.50
CA ASN A 66 10.82 27.22 -2.13
C ASN A 66 9.65 27.94 -1.46
N LEU A 67 8.59 27.23 -1.08
CA LEU A 67 7.46 27.80 -0.33
C LEU A 67 7.88 28.26 1.07
N GLU A 68 8.71 27.48 1.77
CA GLU A 68 9.23 27.85 3.09
C GLU A 68 10.05 29.15 3.04
N GLN A 69 10.89 29.29 2.01
CA GLN A 69 11.75 30.45 1.77
C GLN A 69 10.97 31.69 1.31
N ASN A 70 9.96 31.50 0.45
CA ASN A 70 9.13 32.58 -0.06
C ASN A 70 7.66 32.12 -0.16
N LYS A 71 6.84 32.59 0.77
CA LYS A 71 5.44 32.22 0.93
C LYS A 71 4.56 33.05 0.01
N ASP A 72 4.56 32.70 -1.28
CA ASP A 72 3.72 33.32 -2.31
C ASP A 72 2.84 32.29 -3.05
N GLU A 73 1.85 32.79 -3.79
CA GLU A 73 0.90 31.94 -4.54
C GLU A 73 1.57 31.09 -5.62
N LYS A 74 2.69 31.58 -6.18
CA LYS A 74 3.43 30.86 -7.22
C LYS A 74 4.09 29.60 -6.64
N ASN A 75 4.76 29.74 -5.50
CA ASN A 75 5.41 28.62 -4.83
C ASN A 75 4.40 27.64 -4.24
N LEU A 76 3.24 28.12 -3.76
CA LEU A 76 2.16 27.24 -3.30
C LEU A 76 1.56 26.45 -4.46
N ALA A 77 1.32 27.09 -5.61
CA ALA A 77 0.87 26.40 -6.82
C ALA A 77 1.90 25.37 -7.31
N ALA A 78 3.19 25.69 -7.28
CA ALA A 78 4.26 24.76 -7.65
C ALA A 78 4.33 23.55 -6.69
N LEU A 79 4.13 23.75 -5.38
CA LEU A 79 4.08 22.67 -4.41
C LEU A 79 2.88 21.74 -4.65
N ARG A 80 1.72 22.29 -4.99
CA ARG A 80 0.53 21.52 -5.36
C ARG A 80 0.72 20.69 -6.61
N GLN A 81 1.24 21.32 -7.65
CA GLN A 81 1.46 20.66 -8.93
C GLN A 81 2.46 19.52 -8.76
N SER A 82 3.60 19.76 -8.11
CA SER A 82 4.60 18.71 -7.88
C SER A 82 4.08 17.55 -7.03
N LEU A 83 3.16 17.77 -6.08
CA LEU A 83 2.53 16.68 -5.33
C LEU A 83 1.59 15.86 -6.21
N ALA A 84 0.82 16.52 -7.07
CA ALA A 84 -0.06 15.84 -8.03
C ALA A 84 0.76 15.03 -9.05
N ASP A 85 1.86 15.59 -9.56
CA ASP A 85 2.78 14.90 -10.48
C ASP A 85 3.45 13.71 -9.81
N TRP A 86 3.82 13.84 -8.52
CA TRP A 86 4.39 12.73 -7.77
C TRP A 86 3.37 11.60 -7.52
N TYR A 87 2.11 11.94 -7.25
CA TYR A 87 1.04 10.95 -7.15
C TYR A 87 0.68 10.29 -8.50
N HIS A 88 0.71 11.07 -9.59
CA HIS A 88 0.57 10.57 -10.95
C HIS A 88 1.60 9.49 -11.24
N ARG A 89 2.88 9.82 -11.03
CA ARG A 89 3.99 8.87 -11.04
C ARG A 89 3.57 7.66 -10.17
N PHE A 90 3.27 7.85 -8.88
CA PHE A 90 3.01 6.71 -7.97
C PHE A 90 1.99 5.72 -8.55
N THR A 91 0.93 6.25 -9.16
CA THR A 91 -0.13 5.48 -9.81
C THR A 91 0.32 4.76 -11.09
N GLU A 92 1.21 5.35 -11.89
CA GLU A 92 1.74 4.73 -13.12
C GLU A 92 2.56 3.45 -12.84
N GLN A 93 3.26 3.36 -11.71
CA GLN A 93 3.94 2.12 -11.31
C GLN A 93 3.09 1.20 -10.43
N ALA A 94 1.77 1.42 -10.34
CA ALA A 94 0.90 0.53 -9.56
C ALA A 94 1.11 -0.97 -9.90
N PRO A 95 1.28 -1.40 -11.17
CA PRO A 95 1.53 -2.82 -11.46
C PRO A 95 2.79 -3.36 -10.79
N LEU A 96 3.94 -2.69 -10.95
CA LEU A 96 5.20 -3.11 -10.33
C LEU A 96 5.14 -3.04 -8.81
N LEU A 97 4.59 -1.95 -8.26
CA LEU A 97 4.52 -1.76 -6.82
C LEU A 97 3.65 -2.81 -6.15
N ASN A 98 2.49 -3.12 -6.71
CA ASN A 98 1.63 -4.17 -6.18
C ASN A 98 2.30 -5.54 -6.31
N ALA A 99 2.98 -5.84 -7.43
CA ALA A 99 3.72 -7.09 -7.59
C ALA A 99 4.84 -7.23 -6.55
N ARG A 100 5.62 -6.16 -6.32
CA ARG A 100 6.65 -6.13 -5.27
C ARG A 100 6.07 -6.25 -3.88
N ALA A 101 4.94 -5.60 -3.61
CA ALA A 101 4.26 -5.73 -2.33
C ALA A 101 3.77 -7.15 -2.10
N CYS A 102 3.27 -7.84 -3.13
CA CYS A 102 2.89 -9.25 -3.06
C CYS A 102 4.12 -10.14 -2.80
N GLN A 103 5.16 -10.01 -3.62
CA GLN A 103 6.40 -10.78 -3.51
C GLN A 103 7.06 -10.65 -2.13
N LEU A 104 7.15 -9.42 -1.63
CA LEU A 104 7.84 -9.11 -0.37
C LEU A 104 6.92 -9.20 0.85
N LYS A 105 5.62 -9.48 0.65
CA LYS A 105 4.58 -9.47 1.70
C LYS A 105 4.51 -8.12 2.44
N GLN A 106 4.57 -7.04 1.67
CA GLN A 106 4.62 -5.64 2.12
C GLN A 106 3.37 -4.84 1.74
N GLN A 107 2.22 -5.49 1.54
CA GLN A 107 0.96 -4.83 1.17
C GLN A 107 0.57 -3.72 2.15
N ALA A 108 0.80 -3.91 3.45
CA ALA A 108 0.54 -2.88 4.47
C ALA A 108 1.41 -1.63 4.32
N ILE A 109 2.66 -1.78 3.84
CA ILE A 109 3.53 -0.62 3.56
C ILE A 109 2.99 0.14 2.35
N LEU A 110 2.58 -0.56 1.29
CA LEU A 110 2.01 0.05 0.10
C LEU A 110 0.68 0.77 0.42
N ALA A 111 -0.19 0.14 1.20
CA ALA A 111 -1.48 0.71 1.61
C ALA A 111 -1.33 2.00 2.42
N ARG A 112 -0.32 2.10 3.30
CA ARG A 112 -0.02 3.31 4.08
C ARG A 112 0.39 4.50 3.21
N MET A 113 1.02 4.26 2.06
CA MET A 113 1.46 5.34 1.17
C MET A 113 0.27 6.03 0.47
N ASP A 114 -0.90 5.40 0.44
CA ASP A 114 -2.06 5.93 -0.28
C ASP A 114 -3.39 5.64 0.46
N THR A 115 -3.45 5.78 1.78
CA THR A 115 -4.66 5.44 2.53
C THR A 115 -5.82 6.38 2.20
N TRP A 116 -6.88 5.85 1.60
CA TRP A 116 -8.16 6.52 1.37
C TRP A 116 -9.31 5.50 1.29
N PRO A 117 -10.56 5.92 1.57
CA PRO A 117 -10.95 7.24 2.09
C PRO A 117 -10.40 7.51 3.51
N LEU A 118 -10.34 8.78 3.91
CA LEU A 118 -9.80 9.18 5.22
C LEU A 118 -10.64 10.25 5.91
N TYR A 119 -10.52 10.35 7.24
CA TYR A 119 -11.12 11.42 8.03
C TYR A 119 -10.25 12.69 7.96
N PRO A 120 -10.68 13.75 7.26
CA PRO A 120 -9.83 14.93 7.05
C PRO A 120 -9.58 15.69 8.35
N GLY A 121 -10.56 15.71 9.26
CA GLY A 121 -10.45 16.33 10.58
C GLY A 121 -9.49 15.63 11.54
N TYR A 122 -9.10 14.38 11.24
CA TYR A 122 -8.06 13.67 11.98
C TYR A 122 -6.66 14.23 11.69
N ILE A 123 -6.39 14.63 10.45
CA ILE A 123 -5.06 15.12 10.06
C ILE A 123 -4.89 16.63 10.27
N ASP A 124 -5.86 17.44 9.85
CA ASP A 124 -5.76 18.90 9.89
C ASP A 124 -7.09 19.54 10.31
N SER A 125 -7.02 20.83 10.64
CA SER A 125 -8.17 21.64 11.02
C SER A 125 -9.23 21.67 9.92
N MET A 126 -10.49 21.53 10.32
CA MET A 126 -11.65 21.72 9.45
C MET A 126 -12.30 23.08 9.72
N PRO A 127 -13.08 23.67 8.79
CA PRO A 127 -13.73 24.97 9.02
C PRO A 127 -14.58 25.04 10.28
N GLU A 128 -15.32 23.97 10.60
CA GLU A 128 -16.13 23.88 11.82
C GLU A 128 -15.32 23.49 13.08
N TRP A 129 -14.09 23.00 12.89
CA TRP A 129 -13.22 22.46 13.95
C TRP A 129 -11.78 22.98 13.76
N PRO A 130 -11.52 24.28 14.00
CA PRO A 130 -10.25 24.92 13.66
C PRO A 130 -9.05 24.41 14.48
N GLU A 131 -9.32 23.83 15.66
CA GLU A 131 -8.30 23.27 16.55
C GLU A 131 -8.19 21.73 16.45
N SER A 132 -8.91 21.10 15.52
CA SER A 132 -8.85 19.63 15.35
C SER A 132 -7.60 19.17 14.60
N GLY A 133 -7.33 17.87 14.73
CA GLY A 133 -6.35 17.15 13.96
C GLY A 133 -4.95 17.12 14.56
N LEU A 134 -4.16 16.13 14.14
CA LEU A 134 -2.77 15.92 14.56
C LEU A 134 -1.90 17.18 14.42
N ILE A 135 -2.12 17.96 13.37
CA ILE A 135 -1.36 19.18 13.10
C ILE A 135 -1.67 20.27 14.11
N SER A 136 -2.89 20.30 14.68
CA SER A 136 -3.28 21.31 15.67
C SER A 136 -2.94 20.88 17.10
N ASP A 137 -2.72 19.58 17.37
CA ASP A 137 -2.43 19.07 18.71
C ASP A 137 -1.04 19.54 19.22
N PRO A 138 -0.98 20.41 20.25
CA PRO A 138 0.30 20.91 20.78
C PRO A 138 1.06 19.86 21.60
N TYR A 139 0.39 18.80 22.07
CA TYR A 139 0.99 17.73 22.87
C TYR A 139 1.57 16.61 22.00
N LEU A 140 1.16 16.54 20.73
CA LEU A 140 1.75 15.63 19.78
C LEU A 140 3.03 16.24 19.17
N GLU A 141 4.16 15.63 19.51
CA GLU A 141 5.43 15.89 18.83
C GLU A 141 5.39 15.33 17.40
N LEU A 142 5.52 16.20 16.39
CA LEU A 142 5.58 15.80 14.98
C LEU A 142 6.98 15.27 14.65
N ASN A 143 7.10 13.95 14.63
CA ASN A 143 8.26 13.24 14.13
C ASN A 143 7.83 11.98 13.36
N ARG A 144 8.75 11.36 12.62
CA ARG A 144 8.43 10.19 11.78
C ARG A 144 7.81 9.04 12.58
N LYS A 145 8.33 8.77 13.79
CA LYS A 145 7.86 7.68 14.65
C LYS A 145 6.42 7.91 15.08
N ASN A 146 6.12 9.10 15.58
CA ASN A 146 4.78 9.43 16.08
C ASN A 146 3.76 9.44 14.95
N LEU A 147 4.10 9.96 13.76
CA LEU A 147 3.20 9.89 12.61
C LEU A 147 2.89 8.43 12.21
N ARG A 148 3.88 7.53 12.22
CA ARG A 148 3.62 6.08 11.97
C ARG A 148 2.75 5.45 13.03
N ILE A 149 2.94 5.79 14.31
CA ILE A 149 2.12 5.26 15.42
C ILE A 149 0.67 5.74 15.28
N GLN A 150 0.47 6.99 14.89
CA GLN A 150 -0.85 7.60 14.73
C GLN A 150 -1.55 7.16 13.43
N HIS A 151 -0.83 6.51 12.50
CA HIS A 151 -1.43 6.11 11.24
C HIS A 151 -2.33 4.89 11.42
N GLY A 152 -3.64 5.07 11.24
CA GLY A 152 -4.59 3.98 11.35
C GLY A 152 -4.68 3.39 12.76
N ALA A 153 -4.42 4.21 13.79
CA ALA A 153 -4.22 3.72 15.16
C ALA A 153 -5.50 3.12 15.78
N THR A 154 -6.66 3.72 15.51
CA THR A 154 -7.95 3.22 15.99
C THR A 154 -8.91 2.88 14.85
N ASP A 155 -8.82 3.58 13.73
CA ASP A 155 -9.53 3.27 12.50
C ASP A 155 -8.60 3.44 11.28
N SER A 156 -8.71 2.58 10.27
CA SER A 156 -7.93 2.69 9.02
C SER A 156 -8.08 4.04 8.30
N ALA A 157 -9.22 4.72 8.45
CA ALA A 157 -9.47 6.04 7.88
C ALA A 157 -8.81 7.18 8.68
N GLU A 158 -8.27 6.92 9.87
CA GLU A 158 -7.40 7.85 10.61
C GLU A 158 -5.99 7.89 9.99
N ALA A 159 -5.92 8.28 8.72
CA ALA A 159 -4.70 8.32 7.96
C ALA A 159 -3.87 9.57 8.32
N SER A 160 -2.77 9.37 9.04
CA SER A 160 -1.77 10.41 9.31
C SER A 160 -0.62 10.46 8.27
N LEU A 161 -0.64 9.59 7.25
CA LEU A 161 0.44 9.43 6.28
C LEU A 161 -0.14 9.13 4.90
N GLY A 162 0.72 9.21 3.88
CA GLY A 162 0.38 8.92 2.50
C GLY A 162 -0.06 10.14 1.70
N PHE A 163 -0.20 9.95 0.40
CA PHE A 163 -0.52 11.01 -0.56
C PHE A 163 -1.85 11.69 -0.25
N ALA A 164 -2.89 10.90 0.10
CA ALA A 164 -4.21 11.44 0.38
C ALA A 164 -4.19 12.40 1.59
N ALA A 165 -3.50 12.04 2.67
CA ALA A 165 -3.37 12.92 3.84
C ALA A 165 -2.58 14.20 3.51
N MET A 166 -1.50 14.11 2.73
CA MET A 166 -0.75 15.28 2.25
C MET A 166 -1.62 16.21 1.37
N LEU A 167 -2.44 15.64 0.50
CA LEU A 167 -3.37 16.39 -0.34
C LEU A 167 -4.43 17.11 0.48
N VAL A 168 -4.97 16.51 1.54
CA VAL A 168 -5.89 17.18 2.48
C VAL A 168 -5.21 18.33 3.22
N VAL A 169 -3.95 18.17 3.65
CA VAL A 169 -3.21 19.26 4.30
C VAL A 169 -2.98 20.41 3.32
N LEU A 170 -2.62 20.11 2.07
CA LEU A 170 -2.26 21.13 1.09
C LEU A 170 -3.46 21.83 0.43
N ASN A 171 -4.54 21.08 0.16
CA ASN A 171 -5.70 21.56 -0.57
C ASN A 171 -6.94 21.72 0.31
N GLY A 172 -7.03 21.03 1.45
CA GLY A 172 -8.27 20.91 2.20
C GLY A 172 -9.27 19.99 1.50
N THR A 173 -10.52 20.07 1.93
CA THR A 173 -11.63 19.21 1.43
C THR A 173 -12.73 19.97 0.72
N SER A 174 -12.68 21.31 0.76
CA SER A 174 -13.61 22.19 0.04
C SER A 174 -13.34 22.21 -1.46
N GLU A 175 -14.32 22.71 -2.24
CA GLU A 175 -14.15 22.94 -3.68
C GLU A 175 -12.99 23.89 -3.99
N THR A 176 -12.76 24.87 -3.11
CA THR A 176 -11.61 25.78 -3.19
C THR A 176 -10.45 25.22 -2.37
N ALA A 177 -9.25 25.23 -2.94
CA ALA A 177 -8.05 24.82 -2.22
C ALA A 177 -7.71 25.81 -1.09
N LYS A 178 -7.08 25.33 0.00
CA LYS A 178 -6.64 26.20 1.10
C LYS A 178 -5.86 27.43 0.61
N PRO A 179 -6.22 28.67 0.99
CA PRO A 179 -5.49 29.84 0.53
C PRO A 179 -4.08 29.91 1.15
N LEU A 180 -3.21 30.71 0.54
CA LEU A 180 -1.83 30.94 1.00
C LEU A 180 -1.71 31.29 2.50
N ALA A 181 -2.70 32.00 3.04
CA ALA A 181 -2.76 32.37 4.45
C ALA A 181 -2.62 31.18 5.42
N PHE A 182 -3.01 29.95 5.02
CA PHE A 182 -2.87 28.74 5.86
C PHE A 182 -1.42 28.29 6.05
N PHE A 183 -0.50 28.83 5.25
CA PHE A 183 0.93 28.51 5.22
C PHE A 183 1.81 29.71 5.61
N GLN A 184 1.20 30.86 5.95
CA GLN A 184 1.88 32.07 6.42
C GLN A 184 1.88 32.18 7.94
N GLU A 185 2.77 33.02 8.48
CA GLU A 185 3.09 33.06 9.92
C GLU A 185 1.89 33.50 10.78
N GLU A 186 0.92 34.19 10.20
CA GLU A 186 -0.32 34.61 10.84
C GLU A 186 -1.23 33.43 11.17
N ALA A 187 -1.07 32.28 10.50
CA ALA A 187 -1.77 31.05 10.83
C ALA A 187 -0.96 30.23 11.85
N GLN A 188 -1.53 30.03 13.04
CA GLN A 188 -0.90 29.33 14.18
C GLN A 188 -0.32 27.95 13.80
N GLN A 189 -0.96 27.25 12.87
CA GLN A 189 -0.64 25.88 12.47
C GLN A 189 0.29 25.83 11.24
N ALA A 190 0.63 26.95 10.61
CA ALA A 190 1.44 26.97 9.39
C ALA A 190 2.82 26.28 9.55
N PRO A 191 3.61 26.54 10.61
CA PRO A 191 4.88 25.83 10.80
C PRO A 191 4.71 24.32 10.97
N ARG A 192 3.63 23.90 11.66
CA ARG A 192 3.32 22.48 11.87
C ARG A 192 2.84 21.80 10.59
N ARG A 193 2.09 22.46 9.71
CA ARG A 193 1.72 21.94 8.38
C ARG A 193 2.94 21.69 7.51
N LEU A 194 3.86 22.64 7.44
CA LEU A 194 5.08 22.51 6.63
C LEU A 194 5.98 21.39 7.18
N THR A 195 6.13 21.32 8.51
CA THR A 195 6.83 20.22 9.19
C THR A 195 6.19 18.87 8.89
N TYR A 196 4.87 18.77 9.00
CA TYR A 196 4.12 17.56 8.67
C TYR A 196 4.36 17.13 7.22
N LEU A 197 4.18 18.05 6.26
CA LEU A 197 4.33 17.75 4.83
C LEU A 197 5.72 17.16 4.56
N LYS A 198 6.77 17.79 5.08
CA LYS A 198 8.14 17.29 4.98
C LYS A 198 8.28 15.87 5.52
N LEU A 199 7.81 15.62 6.74
CA LEU A 199 7.92 14.30 7.38
C LEU A 199 7.11 13.22 6.65
N ALA A 200 5.92 13.54 6.15
CA ALA A 200 5.08 12.63 5.39
C ALA A 200 5.72 12.28 4.04
N GLY A 201 6.24 13.27 3.31
CA GLY A 201 6.96 13.04 2.05
C GLY A 201 8.24 12.22 2.24
N GLU A 202 9.02 12.49 3.29
CA GLU A 202 10.19 11.66 3.64
C GLU A 202 9.81 10.20 3.89
N GLN A 203 8.65 9.95 4.51
CA GLN A 203 8.17 8.59 4.77
C GLN A 203 7.67 7.87 3.52
N ILE A 204 6.95 8.56 2.63
CA ILE A 204 6.56 8.01 1.33
C ILE A 204 7.81 7.56 0.55
N LEU A 205 8.86 8.39 0.53
CA LEU A 205 10.12 8.04 -0.15
C LEU A 205 10.82 6.85 0.52
N ALA A 206 10.87 6.81 1.85
CA ALA A 206 11.46 5.70 2.58
C ALA A 206 10.70 4.38 2.36
N ASP A 207 9.37 4.44 2.37
CA ASP A 207 8.49 3.29 2.16
C ASP A 207 8.59 2.80 0.71
N TYR A 208 8.64 3.69 -0.28
CA TYR A 208 8.83 3.30 -1.69
C TYR A 208 10.12 2.49 -1.90
N ARG A 209 11.21 2.92 -1.26
CA ARG A 209 12.53 2.27 -1.39
C ARG A 209 12.54 0.84 -0.86
N THR A 210 11.62 0.43 0.01
CA THR A 210 11.57 -0.95 0.52
C THR A 210 11.13 -1.96 -0.54
N PHE A 211 10.53 -1.50 -1.64
CA PHE A 211 10.13 -2.34 -2.77
C PHE A 211 11.23 -2.55 -3.81
N ALA A 212 12.33 -1.81 -3.74
CA ALA A 212 13.44 -1.93 -4.68
C ALA A 212 14.27 -3.18 -4.39
N THR A 213 14.25 -4.13 -5.31
CA THR A 213 15.00 -5.40 -5.22
C THR A 213 15.35 -5.90 -6.62
N GLU A 214 16.44 -6.66 -6.72
CA GLU A 214 16.93 -7.29 -7.96
C GLU A 214 16.34 -8.69 -8.20
N VAL A 215 15.52 -9.19 -7.27
CA VAL A 215 14.89 -10.50 -7.40
C VAL A 215 13.88 -10.46 -8.56
N SER A 216 13.89 -11.48 -9.42
CA SER A 216 12.88 -11.63 -10.47
C SER A 216 11.48 -11.79 -9.88
N LEU A 217 10.45 -11.29 -10.57
CA LEU A 217 9.07 -11.61 -10.21
C LEU A 217 8.72 -13.03 -10.65
N VAL A 218 7.62 -13.57 -10.15
CA VAL A 218 7.00 -14.77 -10.71
C VAL A 218 5.54 -14.46 -11.11
N SER A 219 4.87 -15.36 -11.82
CA SER A 219 3.50 -15.12 -12.31
C SER A 219 2.53 -14.82 -11.18
N SER A 220 2.65 -15.52 -10.04
CA SER A 220 1.77 -15.28 -8.89
C SER A 220 1.91 -13.87 -8.31
N ASP A 221 3.08 -13.22 -8.46
CA ASP A 221 3.28 -11.84 -8.03
C ASP A 221 2.46 -10.87 -8.90
N LEU A 222 2.41 -11.12 -10.22
CA LEU A 222 1.65 -10.32 -11.18
C LEU A 222 0.14 -10.56 -11.06
N ASP A 223 -0.29 -11.80 -10.84
CA ASP A 223 -1.69 -12.14 -10.60
C ASP A 223 -2.19 -11.46 -9.32
N CYS A 224 -1.42 -11.54 -8.23
CA CYS A 224 -1.70 -10.82 -6.99
C CYS A 224 -1.74 -9.30 -7.20
N ALA A 225 -0.82 -8.75 -8.00
CA ALA A 225 -0.80 -7.34 -8.32
C ALA A 225 -2.08 -6.88 -9.03
N LEU A 226 -2.54 -7.66 -10.01
CA LEU A 226 -3.75 -7.36 -10.75
C LEU A 226 -4.99 -7.42 -9.84
N SER A 227 -5.10 -8.43 -8.98
CA SER A 227 -6.17 -8.53 -7.99
C SER A 227 -6.20 -7.30 -7.08
N ALA A 228 -5.06 -6.91 -6.52
CA ALA A 228 -4.97 -5.72 -5.67
C ALA A 228 -5.40 -4.44 -6.42
N MET A 229 -5.03 -4.30 -7.69
CA MET A 229 -5.43 -3.15 -8.51
C MET A 229 -6.95 -3.13 -8.78
N LEU A 230 -7.57 -4.27 -9.04
CA LEU A 230 -9.01 -4.39 -9.27
C LEU A 230 -9.81 -4.16 -7.99
N GLU A 231 -9.35 -4.70 -6.85
CA GLU A 231 -9.93 -4.40 -5.53
C GLU A 231 -9.87 -2.91 -5.22
N ARG A 232 -8.72 -2.27 -5.46
CA ARG A 232 -8.52 -0.83 -5.29
C ARG A 232 -9.50 -0.02 -6.14
N ARG A 233 -9.69 -0.42 -7.39
CA ARG A 233 -10.65 0.22 -8.30
C ARG A 233 -12.08 0.03 -7.79
N GLN A 234 -12.44 -1.18 -7.36
CA GLN A 234 -13.77 -1.46 -6.83
C GLN A 234 -14.04 -0.62 -5.58
N GLN A 235 -13.04 -0.47 -4.69
CA GLN A 235 -13.10 0.42 -3.54
C GLN A 235 -13.39 1.87 -3.96
N LEU A 236 -12.71 2.38 -5.00
CA LEU A 236 -12.94 3.74 -5.51
C LEU A 236 -14.38 3.92 -6.02
N ILE A 237 -14.90 2.93 -6.75
CA ILE A 237 -16.27 2.92 -7.29
C ILE A 237 -17.30 2.85 -6.16
N SER A 238 -17.08 2.03 -5.14
CA SER A 238 -18.01 1.88 -4.02
C SER A 238 -17.98 3.05 -3.04
N SER A 239 -16.89 3.84 -3.05
CA SER A 239 -16.70 4.99 -2.15
C SER A 239 -17.37 6.28 -2.64
N THR A 240 -18.37 6.20 -3.52
CA THR A 240 -19.01 7.38 -4.10
C THR A 240 -20.18 7.97 -3.31
N ASP A 241 -20.80 7.30 -2.33
CA ASP A 241 -22.15 7.74 -1.92
C ASP A 241 -22.59 7.67 -0.43
N ASN A 242 -21.80 7.18 0.54
CA ASN A 242 -22.42 6.74 1.81
C ASN A 242 -21.93 7.36 3.13
N ASP A 243 -20.87 8.18 3.17
CA ASP A 243 -20.39 8.72 4.45
C ASP A 243 -19.89 10.17 4.30
N SER A 244 -20.61 11.13 4.90
CA SER A 244 -20.35 12.56 4.76
C SER A 244 -19.04 13.02 5.41
N GLU A 245 -18.41 12.17 6.22
CA GLU A 245 -17.20 12.49 6.98
C GLU A 245 -15.91 11.98 6.30
N LEU A 246 -16.03 10.99 5.42
CA LEU A 246 -14.90 10.35 4.75
C LEU A 246 -14.60 11.00 3.40
N VAL A 247 -13.31 11.28 3.15
CA VAL A 247 -12.88 11.99 1.94
C VAL A 247 -11.86 11.18 1.15
N ILE A 248 -12.08 11.12 -0.17
CA ILE A 248 -11.04 10.79 -1.15
C ILE A 248 -10.72 12.10 -1.90
N PRO A 249 -9.48 12.62 -1.79
CA PRO A 249 -9.12 13.86 -2.46
C PRO A 249 -9.37 13.82 -3.97
N ASN A 250 -9.81 14.93 -4.56
CA ASN A 250 -10.17 14.98 -5.97
C ASN A 250 -9.00 14.59 -6.90
N THR A 251 -7.77 14.96 -6.54
CA THR A 251 -6.56 14.53 -7.25
C THR A 251 -6.46 13.01 -7.29
N ILE A 252 -6.67 12.33 -6.17
CA ILE A 252 -6.66 10.86 -6.09
C ILE A 252 -7.72 10.27 -7.02
N ARG A 253 -8.99 10.72 -6.92
CA ARG A 253 -10.10 10.19 -7.73
C ARG A 253 -9.81 10.32 -9.23
N LYS A 254 -9.37 11.50 -9.67
CA LYS A 254 -9.05 11.77 -11.08
C LYS A 254 -7.89 10.92 -11.56
N THR A 255 -6.77 10.96 -10.84
CA THR A 255 -5.56 10.21 -11.22
C THR A 255 -5.84 8.72 -11.32
N LEU A 256 -6.52 8.11 -10.35
CA LEU A 256 -6.83 6.68 -10.41
C LEU A 256 -7.78 6.33 -11.56
N SER A 257 -8.79 7.16 -11.82
CA SER A 257 -9.74 6.94 -12.91
C SER A 257 -9.06 7.01 -14.29
N ASP A 258 -8.09 7.90 -14.44
CA ASP A 258 -7.46 8.19 -15.73
C ASP A 258 -6.25 7.29 -16.03
N ILE A 259 -5.48 6.90 -15.00
CA ILE A 259 -4.11 6.37 -15.19
C ILE A 259 -3.99 4.90 -14.84
N GLN A 260 -4.78 4.38 -13.91
CA GLN A 260 -4.56 3.03 -13.38
C GLN A 260 -4.65 1.94 -14.47
N LEU A 261 -5.56 2.10 -15.44
CA LEU A 261 -5.63 1.18 -16.58
C LEU A 261 -4.47 1.38 -17.55
N ASN A 262 -4.09 2.64 -17.81
CA ASN A 262 -2.97 2.95 -18.70
C ASN A 262 -1.66 2.34 -18.17
N ALA A 263 -1.49 2.29 -16.85
CA ALA A 263 -0.35 1.62 -16.21
C ALA A 263 -0.25 0.13 -16.60
N LEU A 264 -1.38 -0.60 -16.62
CA LEU A 264 -1.41 -1.99 -17.09
C LEU A 264 -1.20 -2.11 -18.60
N GLN A 265 -1.76 -1.18 -19.38
CA GLN A 265 -1.63 -1.17 -20.84
C GLN A 265 -0.22 -0.88 -21.34
N ASN A 266 0.61 -0.28 -20.50
CA ASN A 266 1.98 0.12 -20.80
C ASN A 266 3.02 -0.72 -20.05
N LEU A 267 2.65 -1.94 -19.60
CA LEU A 267 3.61 -2.90 -19.08
C LEU A 267 4.71 -3.19 -20.12
N PRO A 268 5.96 -3.46 -19.70
CA PRO A 268 7.02 -3.85 -20.62
C PRO A 268 6.64 -5.10 -21.41
N GLU A 269 6.93 -5.11 -22.72
CA GLU A 269 6.59 -6.23 -23.62
C GLU A 269 7.19 -7.57 -23.16
N SER A 270 8.40 -7.54 -22.59
CA SER A 270 9.05 -8.71 -22.00
C SER A 270 8.28 -9.27 -20.80
N VAL A 271 7.69 -8.41 -19.98
CA VAL A 271 6.88 -8.82 -18.81
C VAL A 271 5.55 -9.41 -19.27
N VAL A 272 4.87 -8.77 -20.22
CA VAL A 272 3.59 -9.27 -20.74
C VAL A 272 3.78 -10.62 -21.44
N SER A 273 4.82 -10.78 -22.26
CA SER A 273 5.13 -12.05 -22.93
C SER A 273 5.42 -13.17 -21.92
N ALA A 274 6.25 -12.89 -20.91
CA ALA A 274 6.57 -13.89 -19.89
C ALA A 274 5.36 -14.26 -19.03
N TRP A 275 4.45 -13.30 -18.77
CA TRP A 275 3.21 -13.58 -18.05
C TRP A 275 2.25 -14.41 -18.92
N GLU A 276 2.13 -14.11 -20.21
CA GLU A 276 1.32 -14.87 -21.18
C GLU A 276 1.75 -16.34 -21.29
N ASP A 277 3.06 -16.62 -21.25
CA ASP A 277 3.60 -17.98 -21.32
C ASP A 277 3.12 -18.87 -20.16
N VAL A 278 2.82 -18.27 -19.00
CA VAL A 278 2.36 -18.99 -17.80
C VAL A 278 0.85 -18.87 -17.59
N GLN A 279 0.27 -17.72 -17.93
CA GLN A 279 -1.14 -17.39 -17.76
C GLN A 279 -1.72 -16.89 -19.10
N PRO A 280 -2.09 -17.80 -20.03
CA PRO A 280 -2.51 -17.42 -21.37
C PRO A 280 -3.75 -16.51 -21.43
N GLY A 281 -3.77 -15.64 -22.45
CA GLY A 281 -4.85 -14.69 -22.73
C GLY A 281 -4.69 -13.31 -22.07
N ILE A 282 -3.68 -13.11 -21.21
CA ILE A 282 -3.43 -11.80 -20.60
C ILE A 282 -3.01 -10.76 -21.64
N MET A 283 -2.20 -11.17 -22.63
CA MET A 283 -1.77 -10.27 -23.71
C MET A 283 -2.96 -9.79 -24.54
N GLU A 284 -3.91 -10.69 -24.85
CA GLU A 284 -5.15 -10.33 -25.55
C GLU A 284 -6.03 -9.42 -24.69
N ALA A 285 -6.14 -9.70 -23.39
CA ALA A 285 -6.92 -8.90 -22.46
C ALA A 285 -6.38 -7.47 -22.35
N ILE A 286 -5.07 -7.32 -22.15
CA ILE A 286 -4.38 -6.02 -22.12
C ILE A 286 -4.57 -5.27 -23.44
N THR A 287 -4.39 -5.94 -24.58
CA THR A 287 -4.57 -5.31 -25.90
C THR A 287 -6.01 -4.85 -26.11
N SER A 288 -6.99 -5.69 -25.77
CA SER A 288 -8.42 -5.37 -25.87
C SER A 288 -8.84 -4.24 -24.94
N SER A 289 -8.19 -4.12 -23.77
CA SER A 289 -8.51 -3.10 -22.78
C SER A 289 -8.30 -1.67 -23.30
N LYS A 290 -7.41 -1.46 -24.28
CA LYS A 290 -7.15 -0.14 -24.91
C LYS A 290 -8.41 0.48 -25.50
N ASN A 291 -9.33 -0.35 -26.00
CA ASN A 291 -10.59 0.09 -26.59
C ASN A 291 -11.81 -0.20 -25.69
N LYS A 292 -11.74 -1.23 -24.83
CA LYS A 292 -12.88 -1.74 -24.07
C LYS A 292 -12.81 -1.42 -22.57
N GLY A 293 -11.81 -0.65 -22.12
CA GLY A 293 -11.60 -0.34 -20.71
C GLY A 293 -11.23 -1.58 -19.90
N TRP A 294 -11.66 -1.62 -18.63
CA TRP A 294 -11.34 -2.70 -17.68
C TRP A 294 -11.99 -4.05 -18.00
N LYS A 295 -13.07 -4.07 -18.78
CA LYS A 295 -13.90 -5.28 -18.98
C LYS A 295 -13.11 -6.52 -19.44
N PRO A 296 -12.22 -6.45 -20.46
CA PRO A 296 -11.47 -7.63 -20.88
C PRO A 296 -10.50 -8.17 -19.81
N ILE A 297 -9.99 -7.29 -18.95
CA ILE A 297 -9.10 -7.65 -17.84
C ILE A 297 -9.90 -8.40 -16.76
N GLU A 298 -11.07 -7.86 -16.39
CA GLU A 298 -12.00 -8.48 -15.43
C GLU A 298 -12.48 -9.86 -15.92
N GLU A 299 -12.86 -9.98 -17.20
CA GLU A 299 -13.27 -11.24 -17.83
C GLU A 299 -12.14 -12.27 -17.92
N TRP A 300 -10.89 -11.82 -18.10
CA TRP A 300 -9.73 -12.71 -18.08
C TRP A 300 -9.45 -13.24 -16.67
N GLN A 301 -9.41 -12.35 -15.67
CA GLN A 301 -9.13 -12.76 -14.29
C GLN A 301 -10.21 -13.68 -13.71
N GLY A 302 -11.48 -13.46 -14.08
CA GLY A 302 -12.58 -14.34 -13.67
C GLY A 302 -12.42 -15.79 -14.16
N ARG A 303 -11.78 -15.99 -15.33
CA ARG A 303 -11.53 -17.34 -15.89
C ARG A 303 -10.35 -18.06 -15.26
N THR A 304 -9.38 -17.33 -14.72
CA THR A 304 -8.18 -17.91 -14.08
C THR A 304 -8.40 -18.22 -12.60
N SER A 305 -9.52 -17.77 -12.03
CA SER A 305 -9.88 -17.97 -10.61
C SER A 305 -10.83 -19.16 -10.38
N GLU A 306 -11.30 -19.83 -11.45
CA GLU A 306 -12.17 -21.03 -11.43
C GLU A 306 -11.35 -22.32 -11.56
#